data_AF-A0A368GAQ9-F1
#
_entry.id   AF-A0A368GAQ9-F1
#
_cell.length_a   1.000
_cell.length_b   1.000
_cell.length_c   1.000
_cell.angle_alpha   90.00
_cell.angle_beta   90.00
_cell.angle_gamma   90.00
#
_symmetry.space_group_name_H-M   'P 1'
#
loop_
_entity.id
_entity.type
_entity.pdbx_description
1 polymer ?
#
loop_
_entity_poly.entity_id
_entity_poly.type
_entity_poly.pdbx_seq_one_letter_code
_entity_poly.pdbx_strand_id
1 'polypeptide(L)'
;MATSFMIAVAILLSILNVAADSGRFSAKGPMERQQPSRSGSKAVRNLLFASKIWLNTEQARKISDLQAKGNDEEVIRQLTEYYRGLSDKSRAALRVQSTCRAILSDEVGQSASDELITMKTKIASSSEFVSKIHSLFRNVKNSDVKVIEPLCVAAYEDSHVPTANDPRRLRRSIEGAAAA
;
A
#
# COMPACT_ATOMS: atom_id res chain seq x y z
N MET A 1 74.33 10.24 -21.42
CA MET A 1 73.93 9.10 -20.55
C MET A 1 73.66 9.65 -19.15
N ALA A 2 72.45 10.12 -18.84
CA ALA A 2 72.10 10.62 -17.50
C ALA A 2 70.58 10.78 -17.25
N THR A 3 69.72 9.99 -17.91
CA THR A 3 68.25 10.12 -17.77
C THR A 3 67.54 8.88 -17.25
N SER A 4 68.26 7.76 -17.06
CA SER A 4 67.67 6.51 -16.54
C SER A 4 67.79 6.31 -15.02
N PHE A 5 68.63 7.08 -14.32
CA PHE A 5 68.84 6.92 -12.87
C PHE A 5 67.85 7.71 -11.99
N MET A 6 67.20 8.75 -12.51
CA MET A 6 66.24 9.56 -11.72
C MET A 6 64.86 8.90 -11.59
N ILE A 7 64.47 8.03 -12.52
CA ILE A 7 63.16 7.37 -12.50
C ILE A 7 63.11 6.26 -11.42
N ALA A 8 64.22 5.55 -11.21
CA ALA A 8 64.30 4.47 -10.21
C ALA A 8 64.23 4.98 -8.76
N VAL A 9 64.78 6.18 -8.47
CA VAL A 9 64.76 6.76 -7.11
C VAL A 9 63.36 7.29 -6.73
N ALA A 10 62.60 7.82 -7.70
CA ALA A 10 61.24 8.31 -7.44
C ALA A 10 60.23 7.17 -7.16
N ILE A 11 60.41 6.02 -7.82
CA ILE A 11 59.54 4.85 -7.59
C ILE A 11 59.83 4.23 -6.21
N LEU A 12 61.10 4.16 -5.79
CA LEU A 12 61.47 3.63 -4.47
C LEU A 12 61.01 4.53 -3.30
N LEU A 13 60.94 5.85 -3.49
CA LEU A 13 60.38 6.77 -2.48
C LEU A 13 58.84 6.71 -2.36
N SER A 14 58.15 6.18 -3.37
CA SER A 14 56.68 6.07 -3.35
C SER A 14 56.18 4.84 -2.58
N ILE A 15 57.03 3.82 -2.38
CA ILE A 15 56.63 2.55 -1.75
C ILE A 15 56.81 2.58 -0.21
N LEU A 16 57.67 3.45 0.32
CA LEU A 16 57.97 3.52 1.76
C LEU A 16 56.99 4.37 2.60
N ASN A 17 55.99 5.02 2.00
CA ASN A 17 54.94 5.73 2.75
C ASN A 17 53.72 4.85 3.12
N VAL A 18 53.88 3.52 3.08
CA VAL A 18 52.99 2.59 3.81
C VAL A 18 53.39 2.61 5.29
N ALA A 19 52.88 3.57 6.04
CA ALA A 19 52.72 3.47 7.49
C ALA A 19 51.74 4.51 8.02
N ALA A 20 50.71 4.00 8.69
CA ALA A 20 49.93 4.66 9.72
C ALA A 20 49.08 5.88 9.30
N ASP A 21 47.86 5.61 8.82
CA ASP A 21 46.72 6.34 9.37
C ASP A 21 45.63 5.35 9.74
N SER A 22 45.43 5.19 11.04
CA SER A 22 44.27 4.57 11.64
C SER A 22 43.04 5.40 11.28
N GLY A 23 42.51 5.17 10.08
CA GLY A 23 41.27 5.73 9.60
C GLY A 23 40.13 5.32 10.53
N ARG A 24 39.85 6.22 11.47
CA ARG A 24 38.61 6.29 12.25
C ARG A 24 37.46 6.02 11.29
N PHE A 25 36.78 4.88 11.43
CA PHE A 25 35.47 4.66 10.83
C PHE A 25 34.56 5.75 11.40
N SER A 26 34.52 6.91 10.75
CA SER A 26 33.45 7.87 10.94
C SER A 26 32.24 7.17 10.37
N ALA A 27 31.48 6.52 11.25
CA ALA A 27 30.12 6.10 10.97
C ALA A 27 29.42 7.32 10.37
N LYS A 28 29.28 7.34 9.04
CA LYS A 28 28.35 8.24 8.39
C LYS A 28 27.04 8.02 9.13
N GLY A 29 26.50 9.09 9.69
CA GLY A 29 25.18 9.09 10.31
C GLY A 29 24.17 8.41 9.38
N PRO A 30 23.01 7.98 9.90
CA PRO A 30 22.06 7.17 9.16
C PRO A 30 21.92 7.74 7.76
N MET A 31 22.35 6.95 6.78
CA MET A 31 22.23 7.28 5.38
C MET A 31 20.73 7.37 5.13
N GLU A 32 20.18 8.58 5.25
CA GLU A 32 18.86 8.92 4.78
C GLU A 32 18.92 8.61 3.29
N ARG A 33 18.56 7.37 2.94
CA ARG A 33 18.35 6.95 1.55
C ARG A 33 17.29 7.92 1.07
N GLN A 34 17.70 8.99 0.37
CA GLN A 34 16.80 9.88 -0.32
C GLN A 34 16.02 8.98 -1.28
N GLN A 35 14.85 8.58 -0.82
CA GLN A 35 14.00 7.65 -1.51
C GLN A 35 13.60 8.40 -2.77
N PRO A 36 13.89 7.88 -3.98
CA PRO A 36 13.60 8.58 -5.23
C PRO A 36 12.14 9.03 -5.12
N SER A 37 11.90 10.32 -5.31
CA SER A 37 10.64 11.02 -5.00
C SER A 37 9.46 10.09 -5.25
N ARG A 38 8.99 9.42 -4.20
CA ARG A 38 7.97 8.38 -4.35
C ARG A 38 6.69 9.12 -4.69
N SER A 39 6.29 9.08 -5.96
CA SER A 39 5.10 9.81 -6.40
C SER A 39 3.85 9.26 -5.72
N GLY A 40 2.98 10.20 -5.31
CA GLY A 40 1.78 9.96 -4.51
C GLY A 40 2.04 9.68 -3.03
N SER A 41 1.01 9.75 -2.19
CA SER A 41 1.10 9.55 -0.74
C SER A 41 1.38 8.09 -0.33
N LYS A 42 1.86 7.88 0.90
CA LYS A 42 2.07 6.52 1.45
C LYS A 42 0.79 5.68 1.41
N ALA A 43 -0.36 6.28 1.74
CA ALA A 43 -1.64 5.58 1.76
C ALA A 43 -2.07 5.11 0.37
N VAL A 44 -2.00 6.00 -0.63
CA VAL A 44 -2.34 5.66 -2.02
C VAL A 44 -1.41 4.60 -2.58
N ARG A 45 -0.09 4.69 -2.31
CA ARG A 45 0.86 3.65 -2.74
C ARG A 45 0.56 2.27 -2.14
N ASN A 46 0.18 2.23 -0.86
CA ASN A 46 -0.18 0.98 -0.18
C ASN A 46 -1.43 0.36 -0.81
N LEU A 47 -2.46 1.17 -1.08
CA LEU A 47 -3.68 0.70 -1.74
C LEU A 47 -3.44 0.30 -3.20
N LEU A 48 -2.59 1.01 -3.92
CA LEU A 48 -2.19 0.61 -5.26
C LEU A 48 -1.51 -0.77 -5.24
N PHE A 49 -0.59 -0.99 -4.29
CA PHE A 49 0.02 -2.31 -4.11
C PHE A 49 -1.02 -3.40 -3.79
N ALA A 50 -2.00 -3.09 -2.96
CA ALA A 50 -3.13 -3.99 -2.69
C ALA A 50 -3.96 -4.27 -3.95
N SER A 51 -4.05 -3.31 -4.86
CA SER A 51 -4.91 -3.38 -6.05
C SER A 51 -4.32 -4.21 -7.19
N LYS A 52 -3.00 -4.38 -7.25
CA LYS A 52 -2.30 -5.09 -8.34
C LYS A 52 -2.81 -6.50 -8.64
N ILE A 53 -3.43 -7.19 -7.67
CA ILE A 53 -3.92 -8.56 -7.84
C ILE A 53 -5.19 -8.66 -8.70
N TRP A 54 -5.94 -7.56 -8.85
CA TRP A 54 -7.24 -7.55 -9.54
C TRP A 54 -7.34 -6.52 -10.68
N LEU A 55 -6.26 -5.78 -10.94
CA LEU A 55 -6.16 -4.93 -12.12
C LEU A 55 -5.65 -5.74 -13.32
N ASN A 56 -6.25 -5.50 -14.49
CA ASN A 56 -5.67 -5.97 -15.74
C ASN A 56 -4.48 -5.07 -16.17
N THR A 57 -3.75 -5.50 -17.20
CA THR A 57 -2.55 -4.81 -17.68
C THR A 57 -2.80 -3.36 -18.08
N GLU A 58 -3.90 -3.08 -18.78
CA GLU A 58 -4.23 -1.74 -19.26
C GLU A 58 -4.64 -0.81 -18.11
N GLN A 59 -5.45 -1.31 -17.17
CA GLN A 59 -5.80 -0.59 -15.95
C GLN A 59 -4.54 -0.28 -15.12
N ALA A 60 -3.64 -1.25 -14.95
CA ALA A 60 -2.41 -1.09 -14.17
C ALA A 60 -1.48 -0.04 -14.79
N ARG A 61 -1.36 -0.01 -16.13
CA ARG A 61 -0.61 1.04 -16.85
C ARG A 61 -1.21 2.42 -16.61
N LYS A 62 -2.51 2.58 -16.83
CA LYS A 62 -3.21 3.87 -16.62
C LYS A 62 -3.05 4.39 -15.18
N ILE A 63 -3.17 3.52 -14.18
CA ILE A 63 -2.95 3.91 -12.79
C ILE A 63 -1.51 4.31 -12.53
N SER A 64 -0.54 3.61 -13.13
CA SER A 64 0.89 3.94 -12.99
C SER A 64 1.22 5.31 -13.59
N ASP A 65 0.62 5.67 -14.73
CA ASP A 65 0.77 6.99 -15.35
C ASP A 65 0.16 8.10 -14.49
N LEU A 66 -1.00 7.85 -13.87
CA LEU A 66 -1.63 8.79 -12.94
C LEU A 66 -0.80 8.96 -11.66
N GLN A 67 -0.26 7.87 -11.14
CA GLN A 67 0.62 7.90 -10.00
C GLN A 67 1.88 8.70 -10.32
N ALA A 68 2.49 8.54 -11.49
CA ALA A 68 3.68 9.30 -11.91
C ALA A 68 3.43 10.82 -11.96
N LYS A 69 2.19 11.24 -12.21
CA LYS A 69 1.75 12.65 -12.18
C LYS A 69 1.46 13.17 -10.78
N GLY A 70 1.46 12.30 -9.76
CA GLY A 70 1.19 12.68 -8.36
C GLY A 70 -0.28 13.00 -8.07
N ASN A 71 -1.22 12.56 -8.91
CA ASN A 71 -2.64 12.81 -8.72
C ASN A 71 -3.30 11.66 -7.94
N ASP A 72 -3.16 11.72 -6.62
CA ASP A 72 -3.67 10.71 -5.68
C ASP A 72 -5.20 10.56 -5.73
N GLU A 73 -5.92 11.67 -5.87
CA GLU A 73 -7.38 11.66 -5.97
C GLU A 73 -7.86 10.89 -7.20
N GLU A 74 -7.27 11.17 -8.37
CA GLU A 74 -7.64 10.47 -9.60
C GLU A 74 -7.22 8.99 -9.57
N VAL A 75 -6.08 8.66 -8.94
CA VAL A 75 -5.68 7.26 -8.72
C VAL A 75 -6.75 6.54 -7.91
N ILE A 76 -7.16 7.08 -6.75
CA ILE A 76 -8.16 6.43 -5.92
C ILE A 76 -9.53 6.38 -6.59
N ARG A 77 -9.92 7.44 -7.32
CA ARG A 77 -11.17 7.46 -8.07
C ARG A 77 -11.22 6.32 -9.08
N GLN A 78 -10.17 6.15 -9.90
CA GLN A 78 -10.08 5.08 -10.89
C GLN A 78 -10.02 3.70 -10.24
N LEU A 79 -9.25 3.52 -9.16
CA LEU A 79 -9.22 2.26 -8.41
C LEU A 79 -10.60 1.91 -7.87
N THR A 80 -11.35 2.88 -7.35
CA THR A 80 -12.71 2.68 -6.84
C THR A 80 -13.66 2.26 -7.96
N GLU A 81 -13.57 2.91 -9.11
CA GLU A 81 -14.37 2.59 -10.30
C GLU A 81 -14.10 1.16 -10.79
N TYR A 82 -12.82 0.80 -10.95
CA TYR A 82 -12.42 -0.55 -11.36
C TYR A 82 -12.84 -1.61 -10.33
N TYR A 83 -12.66 -1.32 -9.04
CA TYR A 83 -13.09 -2.21 -7.97
C TYR A 83 -14.62 -2.46 -8.02
N ARG A 84 -15.43 -1.40 -8.18
CA ARG A 84 -16.89 -1.52 -8.26
C ARG A 84 -17.34 -2.33 -9.48
N GLY A 85 -16.60 -2.23 -10.59
CA GLY A 85 -16.86 -2.97 -11.83
C GLY A 85 -16.40 -4.44 -11.83
N LEU A 86 -15.71 -4.92 -10.78
CA LEU A 86 -15.34 -6.33 -10.68
C LEU A 86 -16.57 -7.22 -10.50
N SER A 87 -16.61 -8.34 -11.24
CA SER A 87 -17.63 -9.38 -11.10
C SER A 87 -17.46 -10.19 -9.81
N ASP A 88 -16.22 -10.60 -9.49
CA ASP A 88 -15.85 -11.22 -8.22
C ASP A 88 -14.93 -10.28 -7.43
N LYS A 89 -15.45 -9.80 -6.30
CA LYS A 89 -14.76 -8.88 -5.40
C LYS A 89 -14.12 -9.57 -4.19
N SER A 90 -14.28 -10.88 -4.01
CA SER A 90 -13.88 -11.60 -2.79
C SER A 90 -12.42 -11.34 -2.37
N ARG A 91 -11.47 -11.59 -3.29
CA ARG A 91 -10.03 -11.36 -3.04
C ARG A 91 -9.66 -9.89 -2.98
N ALA A 92 -10.28 -9.07 -3.83
CA ALA A 92 -10.04 -7.63 -3.87
C ALA A 92 -10.46 -6.97 -2.55
N ALA A 93 -11.67 -7.28 -2.07
CA ALA A 93 -12.25 -6.77 -0.83
C ALA A 93 -11.35 -7.09 0.36
N LEU A 94 -10.93 -8.35 0.53
CA LEU A 94 -10.06 -8.76 1.64
C LEU A 94 -8.74 -7.98 1.67
N ARG A 95 -8.13 -7.76 0.50
CA ARG A 95 -6.84 -7.08 0.38
C ARG A 95 -6.96 -5.56 0.57
N VAL A 96 -8.01 -4.94 0.04
CA VAL A 96 -8.30 -3.52 0.25
C VAL A 96 -8.66 -3.27 1.72
N GLN A 97 -9.56 -4.06 2.32
CA GLN A 97 -9.93 -3.93 3.72
C GLN A 97 -8.75 -4.07 4.68
N SER A 98 -7.90 -5.09 4.48
CA SER A 98 -6.71 -5.27 5.32
C SER A 98 -5.76 -4.07 5.22
N THR A 99 -5.59 -3.54 4.02
CA THR A 99 -4.77 -2.34 3.79
C THR A 99 -5.40 -1.10 4.44
N CYS A 100 -6.72 -0.90 4.29
CA CYS A 100 -7.45 0.19 4.95
C CYS A 100 -7.34 0.12 6.48
N ARG A 101 -7.45 -1.07 7.09
CA ARG A 101 -7.25 -1.25 8.54
C ARG A 101 -5.85 -0.88 8.98
N ALA A 102 -4.83 -1.30 8.23
CA ALA A 102 -3.44 -0.96 8.55
C ALA A 102 -3.21 0.56 8.47
N ILE A 103 -3.72 1.21 7.43
CA ILE A 103 -3.61 2.67 7.28
C ILE A 103 -4.36 3.40 8.39
N LEU A 104 -5.59 2.99 8.73
CA LEU A 104 -6.35 3.58 9.83
C LEU A 104 -5.66 3.36 11.18
N SER A 105 -5.06 2.19 11.41
CA SER A 105 -4.29 1.93 12.64
C SER A 105 -3.09 2.87 12.77
N ASP A 106 -2.34 3.07 11.68
CA ASP A 106 -1.21 4.01 11.64
C ASP A 106 -1.64 5.46 11.95
N GLU A 107 -2.87 5.86 11.57
CA GLU A 107 -3.30 7.27 11.56
C GLU A 107 -4.14 7.67 12.77
N VAL A 108 -5.02 6.79 13.25
CA VAL A 108 -5.92 7.06 14.39
C VAL A 108 -5.69 6.11 15.56
N GLY A 109 -4.78 5.13 15.41
CA GLY A 109 -4.38 4.19 16.45
C GLY A 109 -4.99 2.80 16.29
N GLN A 110 -4.39 1.84 16.99
CA GLN A 110 -4.73 0.41 16.91
C GLN A 110 -6.18 0.09 17.25
N SER A 111 -6.81 0.90 18.11
CA SER A 111 -8.24 0.76 18.46
C SER A 111 -9.16 0.75 17.24
N ALA A 112 -8.84 1.52 16.19
CA ALA A 112 -9.63 1.55 14.96
C ALA A 112 -9.62 0.21 14.22
N SER A 113 -8.45 -0.46 14.18
CA SER A 113 -8.34 -1.79 13.58
C SER A 113 -9.09 -2.83 14.42
N ASP A 114 -8.96 -2.78 15.74
CA ASP A 114 -9.57 -3.74 16.67
C ASP A 114 -11.10 -3.66 16.66
N GLU A 115 -11.66 -2.45 16.54
CA GLU A 115 -13.09 -2.24 16.36
C GLU A 115 -13.59 -2.86 15.05
N LEU A 116 -12.89 -2.64 13.94
CA LEU A 116 -13.27 -3.21 12.63
C LEU A 116 -13.16 -4.75 12.62
N ILE A 117 -12.19 -5.33 13.34
CA ILE A 117 -12.09 -6.78 13.53
C ILE A 117 -13.26 -7.28 14.37
N THR A 118 -13.59 -6.59 15.46
CA THR A 118 -14.70 -6.95 16.36
C THR A 118 -16.05 -6.89 15.65
N MET A 119 -16.28 -5.91 14.78
CA MET A 119 -17.49 -5.85 13.95
C MET A 119 -17.57 -7.03 12.98
N LYS A 120 -16.42 -7.48 12.46
CA LYS A 120 -16.36 -8.64 11.57
C LYS A 120 -16.66 -9.94 12.28
N THR A 121 -16.19 -10.12 13.52
CA THR A 121 -16.52 -11.31 14.33
C THR A 121 -17.97 -11.32 14.77
N LYS A 122 -18.58 -10.15 14.98
CA LYS A 122 -20.01 -9.98 15.33
C LYS A 122 -20.97 -10.08 14.15
N ILE A 123 -20.47 -10.31 12.92
CA ILE A 123 -21.33 -10.38 11.72
C ILE A 123 -22.11 -9.06 11.54
N ALA A 124 -21.45 -7.93 11.78
CA ALA A 124 -22.06 -6.62 11.56
C ALA A 124 -22.47 -6.46 10.08
N SER A 125 -23.55 -5.72 9.87
CA SER A 125 -24.06 -5.42 8.53
C SER A 125 -23.14 -4.48 7.76
N SER A 126 -23.21 -4.50 6.43
CA SER A 126 -22.42 -3.60 5.58
C SER A 126 -22.65 -2.12 5.91
N SER A 127 -23.89 -1.72 6.25
CA SER A 127 -24.21 -0.33 6.61
C SER A 127 -23.54 0.12 7.91
N GLU A 128 -23.44 -0.76 8.91
CA GLU A 128 -22.71 -0.49 10.16
C GLU A 128 -21.22 -0.30 9.89
N PHE A 129 -20.62 -1.16 9.06
CA PHE A 129 -19.22 -1.01 8.66
C PHE A 129 -18.97 0.32 7.96
N VAL A 130 -19.79 0.68 6.97
CA VAL A 130 -19.66 1.94 6.24
C VAL A 130 -19.76 3.14 7.18
N SER A 131 -20.76 3.14 8.06
CA SER A 131 -20.94 4.20 9.07
C SER A 131 -19.72 4.32 10.00
N LYS A 132 -19.15 3.18 10.40
CA LYS A 132 -17.96 3.16 11.24
C LYS A 132 -16.73 3.66 10.49
N ILE A 133 -16.53 3.24 9.24
CA ILE A 133 -15.43 3.70 8.38
C ILE A 133 -15.48 5.22 8.22
N HIS A 134 -16.64 5.79 7.87
CA HIS A 134 -16.81 7.24 7.83
C HIS A 134 -16.47 7.92 9.17
N SER A 135 -16.84 7.31 10.29
CA SER A 135 -16.50 7.82 11.62
C SER A 135 -14.99 7.83 11.90
N LEU A 136 -14.29 6.78 11.50
CA LEU A 136 -12.84 6.68 11.64
C LEU A 136 -12.13 7.73 10.78
N PHE A 137 -12.56 7.91 9.51
CA PHE A 137 -11.99 8.92 8.61
C PHE A 137 -12.24 10.37 9.05
N ARG A 138 -13.31 10.65 9.81
CA ARG A 138 -13.49 11.98 10.45
C ARG A 138 -12.38 12.32 11.46
N ASN A 139 -11.81 11.31 12.12
CA ASN A 139 -10.74 11.49 13.10
C ASN A 139 -9.34 11.52 12.47
N VAL A 140 -9.22 11.19 11.19
CA VAL A 140 -7.95 11.26 10.44
C VAL A 140 -7.58 12.73 10.24
N LYS A 141 -6.37 13.10 10.66
CA LYS A 141 -5.84 14.46 10.49
C LYS A 141 -5.16 14.66 9.14
N ASN A 142 -4.54 13.61 8.62
CA ASN A 142 -3.81 13.63 7.36
C ASN A 142 -4.76 13.68 6.14
N SER A 143 -4.71 14.75 5.36
CA SER A 143 -5.53 14.93 4.16
C SER A 143 -5.31 13.83 3.12
N ASP A 144 -4.08 13.36 2.98
CA ASP A 144 -3.70 12.35 1.99
C ASP A 144 -4.37 11.00 2.28
N VAL A 145 -4.65 10.74 3.54
CA VAL A 145 -5.37 9.54 3.97
C VAL A 145 -6.88 9.71 3.79
N LYS A 146 -7.44 10.92 3.87
CA LYS A 146 -8.86 11.12 3.58
C LYS A 146 -9.21 10.77 2.14
N VAL A 147 -8.28 10.98 1.21
CA VAL A 147 -8.45 10.65 -0.21
C VAL A 147 -8.80 9.16 -0.43
N ILE A 148 -8.33 8.27 0.44
CA ILE A 148 -8.54 6.82 0.27
C ILE A 148 -9.89 6.30 0.76
N GLU A 149 -10.67 7.13 1.47
CA GLU A 149 -11.94 6.77 2.09
C GLU A 149 -12.93 6.08 1.11
N PRO A 150 -13.17 6.59 -0.12
CA PRO A 150 -14.16 5.99 -1.03
C PRO A 150 -13.86 4.53 -1.39
N LEU A 151 -12.59 4.19 -1.57
CA LEU A 151 -12.17 2.82 -1.88
C LEU A 151 -12.32 1.91 -0.66
N CYS A 152 -12.00 2.41 0.54
CA CYS A 152 -12.22 1.67 1.76
C CYS A 152 -13.71 1.40 1.99
N VAL A 153 -14.57 2.41 1.82
CA VAL A 153 -16.03 2.26 1.91
C VAL A 153 -16.52 1.21 0.92
N ALA A 154 -16.14 1.29 -0.36
CA ALA A 154 -16.55 0.30 -1.36
C ALA A 154 -16.14 -1.13 -0.96
N ALA A 155 -14.94 -1.31 -0.40
CA ALA A 155 -14.48 -2.62 0.04
C ALA A 155 -15.26 -3.18 1.23
N TYR A 156 -15.78 -2.32 2.11
CA TYR A 156 -16.58 -2.70 3.27
C TYR A 156 -18.07 -2.87 2.93
N GLU A 157 -18.61 -2.09 1.98
CA GLU A 157 -19.97 -2.27 1.42
C GLU A 157 -20.16 -3.69 0.88
N ASP A 158 -19.18 -4.15 0.08
CA ASP A 158 -19.20 -5.43 -0.60
C ASP A 158 -18.80 -6.62 0.30
N SER A 159 -18.47 -6.36 1.58
CA SER A 159 -18.23 -7.41 2.58
C SER A 159 -19.54 -8.13 2.88
N HIS A 160 -19.89 -9.08 2.02
CA HIS A 160 -20.94 -10.03 2.30
C HIS A 160 -20.49 -10.82 3.53
N VAL A 161 -20.98 -10.44 4.70
CA VAL A 161 -21.16 -11.44 5.73
C VAL A 161 -22.31 -12.29 5.22
N PRO A 162 -22.13 -13.59 4.91
CA PRO A 162 -23.23 -14.44 4.51
C PRO A 162 -24.14 -14.58 5.73
N THR A 163 -25.13 -13.70 5.85
CA THR A 163 -26.21 -13.93 6.80
C THR A 163 -27.08 -15.04 6.21
N ALA A 164 -27.75 -15.80 7.09
CA ALA A 164 -28.59 -16.93 6.67
C ALA A 164 -29.69 -16.53 5.65
N ASN A 165 -30.00 -15.24 5.55
CA ASN A 165 -31.01 -14.67 4.65
C ASN A 165 -30.43 -13.96 3.42
N ASP A 166 -29.15 -14.16 3.07
CA ASP A 166 -28.59 -13.58 1.82
C ASP A 166 -29.31 -14.17 0.59
N PRO A 167 -30.04 -13.35 -0.21
CA PRO A 167 -30.78 -13.80 -1.39
C PRO A 167 -29.89 -14.52 -2.41
N ARG A 168 -28.59 -14.22 -2.48
CA ARG A 168 -27.64 -14.88 -3.40
C ARG A 168 -27.18 -16.24 -2.89
N ARG A 169 -27.19 -16.45 -1.57
CA ARG A 169 -26.93 -17.75 -0.94
C ARG A 169 -28.16 -18.64 -1.09
N LEU A 170 -29.35 -18.10 -0.84
CA LEU A 170 -30.62 -18.76 -1.12
C LEU A 170 -30.72 -19.15 -2.59
N ARG A 171 -30.41 -18.23 -3.51
CA ARG A 171 -30.39 -18.52 -4.95
C ARG A 171 -29.41 -19.63 -5.33
N ARG A 172 -28.16 -19.60 -4.82
CA ARG A 172 -27.19 -20.70 -5.05
C ARG A 172 -27.61 -22.03 -4.41
N SER A 173 -28.24 -22.00 -3.24
CA SER A 173 -28.80 -23.21 -2.61
C SER A 173 -29.98 -23.78 -3.39
N ILE A 174 -30.84 -22.93 -3.95
CA ILE A 174 -31.96 -23.35 -4.81
C ILE A 174 -31.44 -23.88 -6.15
N GLU A 175 -30.49 -23.18 -6.79
CA GLU A 175 -29.88 -23.59 -8.07
C GLU A 175 -29.08 -24.89 -7.92
N GLY A 176 -28.39 -25.10 -6.79
CA GLY A 176 -27.68 -26.35 -6.48
C GLY A 176 -28.61 -27.53 -6.14
N ALA A 177 -29.77 -27.27 -5.53
CA ALA A 177 -30.78 -28.29 -5.26
C ALA A 177 -31.59 -28.68 -6.51
N ALA A 178 -31.70 -27.79 -7.50
CA ALA A 178 -32.38 -28.07 -8.77
C ALA A 178 -31.49 -28.84 -9.78
N ALA A 179 -30.19 -28.94 -9.51
CA ALA A 179 -29.21 -29.61 -10.37
C ALA A 179 -28.78 -31.01 -9.88
N ALA A 180 -29.41 -31.52 -8.82
CA ALA A 180 -29.22 -32.86 -8.25
C ALA A 180 -30.49 -33.71 -8.44
#